data_AF-A0A6J6M0Q9-F1
#
_entry.id   AF-A0A6J6M0Q9-F1
#
_cell.length_a   1.000
_cell.length_b   1.000
_cell.length_c   1.000
_cell.angle_alpha   90.00
_cell.angle_beta   90.00
_cell.angle_gamma   90.00
#
_symmetry.space_group_name_H-M   'P 1'
#
loop_
_entity.id
_entity.type
_entity.pdbx_description
1 polymer ?
#
loop_
_entity_poly.entity_id
_entity_poly.type
_entity_poly.pdbx_seq_one_letter_code
_entity_poly.pdbx_strand_id
1 'polypeptide(L)'
;MRKYGPSLDEVIAYLETAGSRLLDLDSSDEAIAKLALEEQQYSQQAHDLAEKISAIRTKAAAELSAAVTAELAALAMNGASLDVQVSRLSELSAHGFDQVALLLSAYPGAEPRPIGKGASGGELSRIMLAIEVVLAKSELAPTFIFDEVDAGVGGAAATEVGKRLAMLARNAQVIVVTHLPQVAAFANRHLRVLKSSTAEFTATDVVRLEGEQVVEELARMLSGLSESETGRSHAKELLDLAQSALAK
;
A
#
# COMPACT_ATOMS: atom_id res chain seq x y z
N MET A 1 68.38 16.19 -32.09
CA MET A 1 67.86 15.28 -33.13
C MET A 1 67.59 13.89 -32.55
N ARG A 2 68.57 13.02 -32.24
CA ARG A 2 68.35 11.60 -31.82
C ARG A 2 67.24 11.28 -30.79
N LYS A 3 66.86 12.20 -29.91
CA LYS A 3 65.80 11.99 -28.89
C LYS A 3 64.37 12.23 -29.42
N TYR A 4 64.21 13.02 -30.47
CA TYR A 4 62.91 13.49 -30.96
C TYR A 4 62.73 13.31 -32.48
N GLY A 5 63.74 12.78 -33.17
CA GLY A 5 63.71 12.44 -34.60
C GLY A 5 65.11 12.41 -35.24
N PRO A 6 65.43 11.47 -36.14
CA PRO A 6 66.69 11.45 -36.88
C PRO A 6 66.93 12.66 -37.80
N SER A 7 65.89 13.35 -38.29
CA SER A 7 65.96 14.51 -39.19
C SER A 7 65.43 15.81 -38.56
N LEU A 8 65.74 16.97 -39.15
CA LEU A 8 65.23 18.27 -38.69
C LEU A 8 63.71 18.39 -38.87
N ASP A 9 63.18 17.91 -40.00
CA ASP A 9 61.76 17.96 -40.32
C ASP A 9 60.93 17.14 -39.33
N GLU A 10 61.43 15.97 -38.91
CA GLU A 10 60.76 15.14 -37.89
C GLU A 10 60.76 15.79 -36.50
N VAL A 11 61.82 16.53 -36.15
CA VAL A 11 61.87 17.27 -34.88
C VAL A 11 60.87 18.43 -34.89
N ILE A 12 60.66 19.09 -36.04
CA ILE A 12 59.65 20.15 -36.20
C ILE A 12 58.24 19.57 -36.13
N ALA A 13 57.96 18.46 -36.83
CA ALA A 13 56.67 17.77 -36.75
C ALA A 13 56.35 17.29 -35.31
N TYR A 14 57.36 16.83 -34.58
CA TYR A 14 57.20 16.49 -33.15
C TYR A 14 56.86 17.71 -32.30
N LEU A 15 57.50 18.87 -32.53
CA LEU A 15 57.21 20.11 -31.81
C LEU A 15 55.75 20.55 -32.01
N GLU A 16 55.25 20.52 -33.25
CA GLU A 16 53.86 20.87 -33.56
C GLU A 16 52.88 19.92 -32.88
N THR A 17 53.15 18.62 -32.95
CA THR A 17 52.30 17.59 -32.32
C THR A 17 52.33 17.69 -30.79
N ALA A 18 53.50 17.89 -30.20
CA ALA A 18 53.67 18.04 -28.76
C ALA A 18 53.08 19.35 -28.25
N GLY A 19 53.18 20.44 -29.01
CA GLY A 19 52.58 21.73 -28.71
C GLY A 19 51.06 21.66 -28.71
N SER A 20 50.45 21.08 -29.74
CA SER A 20 49.00 20.85 -29.79
C SER A 20 48.53 19.99 -28.61
N ARG A 21 49.24 18.89 -28.33
CA ARG A 21 48.91 17.98 -27.23
C ARG A 21 49.09 18.62 -25.86
N LEU A 22 50.06 19.53 -25.70
CA LEU A 22 50.25 20.30 -24.47
C LEU A 22 49.08 21.26 -24.25
N LEU A 23 48.65 21.98 -25.29
CA LEU A 23 47.46 22.85 -25.25
C LEU A 23 46.18 22.08 -24.91
N ASP A 24 45.99 20.90 -25.51
CA ASP A 24 44.85 20.04 -25.20
C ASP A 24 44.86 19.57 -23.73
N LEU A 25 46.04 19.23 -23.20
CA LEU A 25 46.21 18.84 -21.79
C LEU A 25 46.01 20.03 -20.83
N ASP A 26 46.52 21.21 -21.15
CA ASP A 26 46.32 22.44 -20.34
C ASP A 26 44.82 22.81 -20.27
N SER A 27 44.10 22.65 -21.39
CA SER A 27 42.65 22.87 -21.43
C SER A 27 41.84 21.85 -20.61
N SER A 28 42.41 20.67 -20.36
CA SER A 28 41.77 19.59 -19.60
C SER A 28 41.71 19.91 -18.10
N ASP A 29 42.71 20.59 -17.54
CA ASP A 29 42.74 20.96 -16.12
C ASP A 29 41.68 22.03 -15.80
N GLU A 30 41.51 23.03 -16.67
CA GLU A 30 40.42 24.01 -16.56
C GLU A 30 39.04 23.35 -16.69
N ALA A 31 38.90 22.39 -17.61
CA ALA A 31 37.67 21.63 -17.79
C ALA A 31 37.35 20.76 -16.58
N ILE A 32 38.34 20.09 -15.98
CA ILE A 32 38.19 19.30 -14.75
C ILE A 32 37.78 20.20 -13.59
N ALA A 33 38.44 21.36 -13.42
CA ALA A 33 38.10 22.30 -12.36
C ALA A 33 36.65 22.84 -12.51
N LYS A 34 36.23 23.12 -13.74
CA LYS A 34 34.85 23.53 -14.04
C LYS A 34 33.85 22.41 -13.72
N LEU A 35 34.11 21.18 -14.17
CA LEU A 35 33.23 20.03 -13.90
C LEU A 35 33.14 19.71 -12.40
N ALA A 36 34.23 19.86 -11.64
CA ALA A 36 34.22 19.68 -10.19
C ALA A 36 33.36 20.75 -9.49
N LEU A 37 33.40 22.00 -9.95
CA LEU A 37 32.53 23.06 -9.44
C LEU A 37 31.05 22.76 -9.76
N GLU A 38 30.76 22.31 -10.98
CA GLU A 38 29.41 21.93 -11.40
C GLU A 38 28.90 20.73 -10.59
N GLU A 39 29.72 19.70 -10.38
CA GLU A 39 29.39 18.54 -9.54
C GLU A 39 29.06 18.97 -8.10
N GLN A 40 29.88 19.84 -7.49
CA GLN A 40 29.62 20.37 -6.16
C GLN A 40 28.30 21.15 -6.10
N GLN A 41 28.03 21.99 -7.11
CA GLN A 41 26.79 22.75 -7.19
C GLN A 41 25.55 21.85 -7.31
N TYR A 42 25.58 20.86 -8.21
CA TYR A 42 24.46 19.93 -8.37
C TYR A 42 24.29 19.02 -7.16
N SER A 43 25.38 18.59 -6.52
CA SER A 43 25.34 17.84 -5.27
C SER A 43 24.66 18.63 -4.15
N GLN A 44 25.00 19.91 -3.98
CA GLN A 44 24.34 20.77 -3.00
C GLN A 44 22.85 20.95 -3.32
N GLN A 45 22.50 21.19 -4.58
CA GLN A 45 21.10 21.32 -4.99
C GLN A 45 20.31 20.04 -4.71
N ALA A 46 20.89 18.88 -4.99
CA ALA A 46 20.27 17.58 -4.73
C ALA A 46 20.07 17.35 -3.22
N HIS A 47 21.04 17.75 -2.39
CA HIS A 47 20.89 17.75 -0.94
C HIS A 47 19.77 18.67 -0.46
N ASP A 48 19.71 19.91 -0.94
CA ASP A 48 18.66 20.87 -0.55
C ASP A 48 17.26 20.38 -0.95
N LEU A 49 17.13 19.70 -2.10
CA LEU A 49 15.88 19.07 -2.52
C LEU A 49 15.53 17.85 -1.67
N ALA A 50 16.52 17.04 -1.30
CA ALA A 50 16.31 15.89 -0.42
C ALA A 50 15.84 16.31 0.98
N GLU A 51 16.34 17.42 1.53
CA GLU A 51 15.84 18.01 2.79
C GLU A 51 14.35 18.38 2.68
N LYS A 52 13.94 18.99 1.56
CA LYS A 52 12.52 19.32 1.33
C LYS A 52 11.65 18.07 1.26
N ILE A 53 12.11 17.03 0.56
CA ILE A 53 11.40 15.75 0.47
C ILE A 53 11.28 15.10 1.85
N SER A 54 12.35 15.10 2.64
CA SER A 54 12.37 14.54 4.00
C SER A 54 11.34 15.23 4.90
N ALA A 55 11.29 16.57 4.89
CA ALA A 55 10.29 17.32 5.64
C ALA A 55 8.84 16.98 5.23
N ILE A 56 8.58 16.82 3.92
CA ILE A 56 7.26 16.41 3.41
C ILE A 56 6.93 14.98 3.88
N ARG A 57 7.89 14.06 3.80
CA ARG A 57 7.72 12.67 4.24
C ARG A 57 7.44 12.56 5.72
N THR A 58 8.19 13.26 6.58
CA THR A 58 7.97 13.24 8.03
C THR A 58 6.57 13.75 8.38
N LYS A 59 6.10 14.81 7.72
CA LYS A 59 4.74 15.31 7.91
C LYS A 59 3.68 14.29 7.47
N ALA A 60 3.81 13.75 6.25
CA ALA A 60 2.88 12.77 5.72
C ALA A 60 2.87 11.47 6.53
N ALA A 61 4.02 11.04 7.05
CA ALA A 61 4.16 9.89 7.92
C ALA A 61 3.35 10.06 9.22
N ALA A 62 3.45 11.21 9.87
CA ALA A 62 2.67 11.50 11.08
C ALA A 62 1.15 11.53 10.80
N GLU A 63 0.74 12.14 9.68
CA GLU A 63 -0.66 12.20 9.26
C GLU A 63 -1.22 10.80 8.95
N LEU A 64 -0.47 9.99 8.19
CA LEU A 64 -0.84 8.62 7.84
C LEU A 64 -0.92 7.73 9.09
N SER A 65 0.08 7.80 9.97
CA SER A 65 0.09 7.07 11.25
C SER A 65 -1.14 7.36 12.09
N ALA A 66 -1.50 8.63 12.26
CA ALA A 66 -2.66 9.03 13.05
C ALA A 66 -3.98 8.55 12.42
N ALA A 67 -4.14 8.74 11.11
CA ALA A 67 -5.35 8.37 10.38
C ALA A 67 -5.57 6.85 10.39
N VAL A 68 -4.54 6.05 10.09
CA VAL A 68 -4.65 4.59 10.08
C VAL A 68 -4.86 4.05 11.49
N THR A 69 -4.17 4.59 12.51
CA THR A 69 -4.38 4.16 13.90
C THR A 69 -5.82 4.37 14.37
N ALA A 70 -6.47 5.46 13.94
CA ALA A 70 -7.88 5.69 14.22
C ALA A 70 -8.79 4.63 13.55
N GLU A 71 -8.50 4.25 12.30
CA GLU A 71 -9.26 3.19 11.61
C GLU A 71 -9.03 1.80 12.23
N LEU A 72 -7.81 1.49 12.70
CA LEU A 72 -7.50 0.21 13.36
C LEU A 72 -8.37 -0.01 14.60
N ALA A 73 -8.61 1.03 15.40
CA ALA A 73 -9.49 0.95 16.57
C ALA A 73 -10.93 0.57 16.17
N ALA A 74 -11.44 1.13 15.06
CA ALA A 74 -12.77 0.81 14.55
C ALA A 74 -12.87 -0.63 14.00
N LEU A 75 -11.76 -1.21 13.53
CA LEU A 75 -11.68 -2.59 13.04
C LEU A 75 -11.38 -3.61 14.15
N ALA A 76 -11.76 -3.29 15.39
CA ALA A 76 -11.57 -4.11 16.59
C ALA A 76 -10.12 -4.48 16.91
N MET A 77 -9.17 -3.65 16.46
CA MET A 77 -7.76 -3.76 16.81
C MET A 77 -7.40 -2.69 17.85
N ASN A 78 -8.20 -2.62 18.92
CA ASN A 78 -8.01 -1.64 19.98
C ASN A 78 -6.62 -1.78 20.62
N GLY A 79 -5.87 -0.69 20.63
CA GLY A 79 -4.50 -0.67 21.16
C GLY A 79 -3.42 -1.01 20.14
N ALA A 80 -3.78 -1.40 18.91
CA ALA A 80 -2.83 -1.45 17.81
C ALA A 80 -2.61 -0.03 17.24
N SER A 81 -1.40 0.24 16.75
CA SER A 81 -1.06 1.51 16.11
C SER A 81 -0.10 1.33 14.95
N LEU A 82 -0.24 2.19 13.94
CA LEU A 82 0.67 2.31 12.81
C LEU A 82 1.73 3.37 13.12
N ASP A 83 3.00 3.01 13.02
CA ASP A 83 4.15 3.90 13.13
C ASP A 83 4.90 3.95 11.80
N VAL A 84 4.77 5.06 11.07
CA VAL A 84 5.50 5.30 9.83
C VAL A 84 6.77 6.05 10.17
N GLN A 85 7.90 5.35 10.18
CA GLN A 85 9.19 5.92 10.51
C GLN A 85 9.92 6.39 9.26
N VAL A 86 10.48 7.59 9.33
CA VAL A 86 11.33 8.20 8.30
C VAL A 86 12.72 8.37 8.91
N SER A 87 13.68 7.55 8.50
CA SER A 87 15.07 7.58 8.97
C SER A 87 16.00 8.07 7.89
N ARG A 88 17.03 8.84 8.28
CA ARG A 88 18.03 9.37 7.35
C ARG A 88 19.13 8.34 7.07
N LEU A 89 19.45 8.16 5.80
CA LEU A 89 20.54 7.36 5.28
C LEU A 89 21.81 8.22 5.17
N SER A 90 22.96 7.55 5.18
CA SER A 90 24.28 8.21 5.05
C SER A 90 24.54 8.76 3.65
N GLU A 91 23.93 8.16 2.63
CA GLU A 91 24.16 8.52 1.23
C GLU A 91 22.86 8.96 0.55
N LEU A 92 22.99 9.91 -0.38
CA LEU A 92 21.89 10.37 -1.21
C LEU A 92 21.60 9.33 -2.29
N SER A 93 20.34 8.91 -2.41
CA SER A 93 19.87 8.03 -3.47
C SER A 93 19.01 8.78 -4.49
N ALA A 94 18.59 8.08 -5.55
CA ALA A 94 17.62 8.60 -6.52
C ALA A 94 16.27 9.00 -5.87
N HIS A 95 15.98 8.54 -4.65
CA HIS A 95 14.76 8.84 -3.91
C HIS A 95 15.00 9.80 -2.72
N GLY A 96 16.13 10.50 -2.67
CA GLY A 96 16.55 11.29 -1.52
C GLY A 96 17.36 10.45 -0.53
N PHE A 97 17.50 10.93 0.70
CA PHE A 97 18.29 10.27 1.74
C PHE A 97 17.41 9.61 2.81
N ASP A 98 16.11 9.44 2.60
CA ASP A 98 15.25 8.81 3.61
C ASP A 98 15.02 7.33 3.32
N GLN A 99 14.99 6.54 4.38
CA GLN A 99 14.39 5.22 4.41
C GLN A 99 13.06 5.32 5.16
N VAL A 100 11.98 4.87 4.52
CA VAL A 100 10.65 4.86 5.11
C VAL A 100 10.28 3.43 5.49
N ALA A 101 9.86 3.23 6.73
CA ALA A 101 9.41 1.94 7.25
C ALA A 101 7.99 2.07 7.82
N LEU A 102 7.10 1.18 7.40
CA LEU A 102 5.76 1.06 7.97
C LEU A 102 5.79 -0.04 9.04
N LEU A 103 5.66 0.37 10.30
CA LEU A 103 5.73 -0.49 11.46
C LEU A 103 4.37 -0.56 12.15
N LEU A 104 4.09 -1.71 12.75
CA LEU A 104 2.88 -1.96 13.52
C LEU A 104 3.27 -2.32 14.95
N SER A 105 2.66 -1.64 15.91
CA SER A 105 2.57 -2.09 17.30
C SER A 105 1.22 -2.78 17.47
N ALA A 106 1.20 -4.07 17.80
CA ALA A 106 -0.04 -4.84 17.89
C ALA A 106 -0.88 -4.52 19.15
N TYR A 107 -0.24 -4.01 20.21
CA TYR A 107 -0.87 -3.65 21.47
C TYR A 107 -0.07 -2.54 22.16
N PRO A 108 -0.63 -1.85 23.17
CA PRO A 108 0.07 -0.77 23.87
C PRO A 108 1.36 -1.27 24.52
N GLY A 109 2.49 -0.64 24.19
CA GLY A 109 3.82 -1.03 24.68
C GLY A 109 4.49 -2.16 23.90
N ALA A 110 3.87 -2.69 22.84
CA ALA A 110 4.54 -3.60 21.92
C ALA A 110 5.64 -2.90 21.12
N GLU A 111 6.77 -3.56 20.95
CA GLU A 111 7.83 -3.10 20.04
C GLU A 111 7.29 -3.07 18.60
N PRO A 112 7.37 -1.92 17.89
CA PRO A 112 6.91 -1.83 16.51
C PRO A 112 7.66 -2.78 15.59
N ARG A 113 6.94 -3.52 14.73
CA ARG A 113 7.53 -4.44 13.76
C ARG A 113 7.03 -4.17 12.35
N PRO A 114 7.81 -4.47 11.30
CA PRO A 114 7.33 -4.34 9.93
C PRO A 114 6.00 -5.08 9.74
N ILE A 115 5.03 -4.44 9.08
CA ILE A 115 3.66 -4.95 8.94
C ILE A 115 3.62 -6.41 8.43
N GLY A 116 4.50 -6.78 7.49
CA GLY A 116 4.57 -8.14 6.95
C GLY A 116 5.16 -9.22 7.87
N LYS A 117 5.59 -8.88 9.10
CA LYS A 117 6.21 -9.82 10.05
C LYS A 117 5.50 -9.90 11.41
N GLY A 118 4.41 -9.16 11.61
CA GLY A 118 3.84 -8.93 12.94
C GLY A 118 2.39 -9.39 13.15
N ALA A 119 1.70 -9.86 12.12
CA ALA A 119 0.25 -10.09 12.15
C ALA A 119 -0.15 -11.47 11.60
N SER A 120 -1.26 -12.02 12.11
CA SER A 120 -1.94 -13.15 11.47
C SER A 120 -2.54 -12.74 10.11
N GLY A 121 -2.92 -13.71 9.27
CA GLY A 121 -3.49 -13.43 7.94
C GLY A 121 -4.68 -12.47 7.98
N GLY A 122 -5.66 -12.73 8.84
CA GLY A 122 -6.83 -11.86 8.98
C GLY A 122 -6.54 -10.49 9.60
N GLU A 123 -5.59 -10.39 10.54
CA GLU A 123 -5.16 -9.09 11.08
C GLU A 123 -4.45 -8.26 10.01
N LEU A 124 -3.60 -8.89 9.20
CA LEU A 124 -2.93 -8.23 8.08
C LEU A 124 -3.95 -7.71 7.06
N SER A 125 -4.95 -8.51 6.70
CA SER A 125 -6.05 -8.09 5.82
C SER A 125 -6.81 -6.88 6.37
N ARG A 126 -7.06 -6.82 7.69
CA ARG A 126 -7.70 -5.66 8.32
C ARG A 126 -6.79 -4.42 8.37
N ILE A 127 -5.49 -4.59 8.62
CA ILE A 127 -4.52 -3.49 8.56
C ILE A 127 -4.46 -2.90 7.16
N MET A 128 -4.41 -3.76 6.13
CA MET A 128 -4.43 -3.32 4.75
C MET A 128 -5.74 -2.60 4.41
N LEU A 129 -6.89 -3.12 4.85
CA LEU A 129 -8.17 -2.41 4.69
C LEU A 129 -8.14 -1.02 5.33
N ALA A 130 -7.59 -0.87 6.53
CA ALA A 130 -7.45 0.44 7.20
C ALA A 130 -6.59 1.42 6.39
N ILE A 131 -5.45 0.94 5.88
CA ILE A 131 -4.55 1.72 5.03
C ILE A 131 -5.26 2.13 3.74
N GLU A 132 -5.91 1.19 3.06
CA GLU A 132 -6.62 1.45 1.80
C GLU A 132 -7.79 2.40 1.99
N VAL A 133 -8.53 2.33 3.09
CA VAL A 133 -9.62 3.29 3.37
C VAL A 133 -9.09 4.71 3.56
N VAL A 134 -7.90 4.86 4.16
CA VAL A 134 -7.25 6.17 4.33
C VAL A 134 -6.70 6.68 2.99
N LEU A 135 -6.09 5.81 2.18
CA LEU A 135 -5.42 6.15 0.91
C LEU A 135 -6.37 6.21 -0.30
N ALA A 136 -7.52 5.54 -0.27
CA ALA A 136 -8.53 5.56 -1.36
C ALA A 136 -9.17 6.95 -1.57
N LYS A 137 -8.83 7.93 -0.72
CA LYS A 137 -9.12 9.34 -0.95
C LYS A 137 -8.23 9.96 -2.04
N SER A 138 -7.08 9.35 -2.34
CA SER A 138 -6.04 9.90 -3.22
C SER A 138 -5.74 9.07 -4.47
N GLU A 139 -5.97 7.75 -4.48
CA GLU A 139 -5.69 6.90 -5.65
C GLU A 139 -6.81 5.91 -5.99
N LEU A 140 -6.94 5.60 -7.29
CA LEU A 140 -7.87 4.62 -7.85
C LEU A 140 -7.10 3.33 -8.19
N ALA A 141 -7.04 2.37 -7.26
CA ALA A 141 -6.80 0.99 -7.66
C ALA A 141 -8.11 0.40 -8.20
N PRO A 142 -8.11 -0.34 -9.33
CA PRO A 142 -9.36 -0.77 -9.95
C PRO A 142 -10.07 -1.87 -9.15
N THR A 143 -9.32 -2.80 -8.53
CA THR A 143 -9.89 -3.98 -7.87
C THR A 143 -9.03 -4.43 -6.67
N PHE A 144 -9.68 -4.65 -5.53
CA PHE A 144 -9.11 -5.25 -4.32
C PHE A 144 -9.74 -6.62 -4.05
N ILE A 145 -8.93 -7.56 -3.56
CA ILE A 145 -9.38 -8.87 -3.10
C ILE A 145 -8.95 -9.02 -1.64
N PHE A 146 -9.93 -9.16 -0.75
CA PHE A 146 -9.70 -9.44 0.66
C PHE A 146 -10.11 -10.87 0.98
N ASP A 147 -9.14 -11.64 1.50
CA ASP A 147 -9.38 -12.95 2.08
C ASP A 147 -9.20 -12.85 3.60
N GLU A 148 -10.03 -13.58 4.35
CA GLU A 148 -10.01 -13.64 5.83
C GLU A 148 -10.07 -12.29 6.57
N VAL A 149 -10.53 -11.21 5.93
CA VAL A 149 -10.64 -9.89 6.59
C VAL A 149 -11.57 -9.91 7.81
N ASP A 150 -12.50 -10.86 7.83
CA ASP A 150 -13.46 -11.12 8.90
C ASP A 150 -13.00 -12.23 9.88
N ALA A 151 -11.78 -12.73 9.78
CA ALA A 151 -11.27 -13.76 10.67
C ALA A 151 -11.04 -13.23 12.10
N GLY A 152 -11.59 -13.93 13.09
CA GLY A 152 -11.44 -13.58 14.51
C GLY A 152 -12.24 -12.35 14.96
N VAL A 153 -13.16 -11.84 14.13
CA VAL A 153 -14.07 -10.74 14.47
C VAL A 153 -15.53 -11.20 14.47
N GLY A 154 -16.36 -10.55 15.28
CA GLY A 154 -17.78 -10.84 15.40
C GLY A 154 -18.60 -9.65 15.91
N GLY A 155 -19.92 -9.73 15.77
CA GLY A 155 -20.84 -8.71 16.27
C GLY A 155 -20.59 -7.32 15.66
N ALA A 156 -20.42 -6.31 16.53
CA ALA A 156 -20.20 -4.93 16.10
C ALA A 156 -18.93 -4.77 15.25
N ALA A 157 -17.85 -5.50 15.57
CA ALA A 157 -16.61 -5.45 14.82
C ALA A 157 -16.78 -5.86 13.35
N ALA A 158 -17.53 -6.95 13.11
CA ALA A 158 -17.83 -7.42 11.76
C ALA A 158 -18.67 -6.40 10.96
N THR A 159 -19.57 -5.69 11.64
CA THR A 159 -20.35 -4.61 11.03
C THR A 159 -19.45 -3.44 10.61
N GLU A 160 -18.47 -3.06 11.44
CA GLU A 160 -17.52 -2.01 11.09
C GLU A 160 -16.61 -2.41 9.91
N VAL A 161 -16.18 -3.67 9.84
CA VAL A 161 -15.46 -4.23 8.67
C VAL A 161 -16.31 -4.09 7.40
N GLY A 162 -17.57 -4.52 7.45
CA GLY A 162 -18.52 -4.37 6.34
C GLY A 162 -18.67 -2.92 5.86
N LYS A 163 -18.77 -1.96 6.80
CA LYS A 163 -18.80 -0.53 6.48
C LYS A 163 -17.54 -0.06 5.75
N ARG A 164 -16.33 -0.48 6.18
CA ARG A 164 -15.07 -0.03 5.56
C ARG A 164 -14.90 -0.60 4.17
N LEU A 165 -15.24 -1.87 3.98
CA LEU A 165 -15.26 -2.50 2.65
C LEU A 165 -16.21 -1.78 1.71
N ALA A 166 -17.40 -1.40 2.20
CA ALA A 166 -18.38 -0.64 1.44
C ALA A 166 -17.91 0.80 1.12
N MET A 167 -17.21 1.45 2.05
CA MET A 167 -16.58 2.76 1.82
C MET A 167 -15.52 2.67 0.72
N LEU A 168 -14.64 1.66 0.79
CA LEU A 168 -13.63 1.41 -0.23
C LEU A 168 -14.28 1.09 -1.59
N ALA A 169 -15.38 0.33 -1.58
CA ALA A 169 -16.13 -0.04 -2.78
C ALA A 169 -16.80 1.14 -3.51
N ARG A 170 -16.82 2.35 -2.94
CA ARG A 170 -17.28 3.57 -3.63
C ARG A 170 -16.34 3.98 -4.75
N ASN A 171 -15.05 3.72 -4.58
CA ASN A 171 -14.00 4.18 -5.48
C ASN A 171 -13.27 3.02 -6.20
N ALA A 172 -13.45 1.78 -5.75
CA ALA A 172 -12.81 0.59 -6.31
C ALA A 172 -13.76 -0.60 -6.34
N GLN A 173 -13.45 -1.63 -7.14
CA GLN A 173 -14.12 -2.92 -7.00
C GLN A 173 -13.53 -3.66 -5.80
N VAL A 174 -14.36 -4.16 -4.89
CA VAL A 174 -13.90 -4.94 -3.73
C VAL A 174 -14.53 -6.32 -3.77
N ILE A 175 -13.70 -7.37 -3.78
CA ILE A 175 -14.11 -8.77 -3.73
C ILE A 175 -13.70 -9.31 -2.36
N VAL A 176 -14.66 -9.88 -1.64
CA VAL A 176 -14.45 -10.40 -0.29
C VAL A 176 -15.05 -11.79 -0.20
N VAL A 177 -14.27 -12.73 0.35
CA VAL A 177 -14.79 -14.02 0.80
C VAL A 177 -15.11 -13.88 2.29
N THR A 178 -16.37 -14.09 2.66
CA THR A 178 -16.83 -13.91 4.04
C THR A 178 -17.82 -14.98 4.42
N HIS A 179 -17.81 -15.34 5.71
CA HIS A 179 -18.82 -16.21 6.32
C HIS A 179 -19.71 -15.44 7.32
N LEU A 180 -19.47 -14.14 7.50
CA LEU A 180 -20.21 -13.30 8.44
C LEU A 180 -21.36 -12.55 7.73
N PRO A 181 -22.61 -12.75 8.15
CA PRO A 181 -23.75 -12.05 7.55
C PRO A 181 -23.65 -10.53 7.72
N GLN A 182 -23.00 -10.07 8.81
CA GLN A 182 -22.78 -8.66 9.09
C GLN A 182 -21.85 -7.99 8.07
N VAL A 183 -20.92 -8.74 7.46
CA VAL A 183 -20.05 -8.24 6.39
C VAL A 183 -20.77 -8.34 5.06
N ALA A 184 -21.37 -9.51 4.77
CA ALA A 184 -22.07 -9.76 3.52
C ALA A 184 -23.21 -8.76 3.26
N ALA A 185 -23.95 -8.35 4.30
CA ALA A 185 -25.05 -7.39 4.18
C ALA A 185 -24.65 -6.05 3.52
N PHE A 186 -23.38 -5.64 3.59
CA PHE A 186 -22.88 -4.41 2.99
C PHE A 186 -22.50 -4.54 1.50
N ALA A 187 -22.52 -5.75 0.93
CA ALA A 187 -22.15 -5.97 -0.45
C ALA A 187 -23.25 -5.50 -1.42
N ASN A 188 -22.84 -4.82 -2.51
CA ASN A 188 -23.74 -4.45 -3.60
C ASN A 188 -24.16 -5.64 -4.47
N ARG A 189 -23.37 -6.72 -4.45
CA ARG A 189 -23.57 -7.96 -5.21
C ARG A 189 -23.22 -9.14 -4.33
N HIS A 190 -24.12 -10.11 -4.27
CA HIS A 190 -23.98 -11.31 -3.45
C HIS A 190 -23.76 -12.51 -4.36
N LEU A 191 -22.67 -13.23 -4.12
CA LEU A 191 -22.35 -14.48 -4.79
C LEU A 191 -22.29 -15.58 -3.74
N ARG A 192 -23.01 -16.68 -3.97
CA ARG A 192 -22.96 -17.86 -3.11
C ARG A 192 -22.18 -18.96 -3.80
N VAL A 193 -21.17 -19.45 -3.10
CA VAL A 193 -20.41 -20.65 -3.50
C VAL A 193 -21.16 -21.88 -3.01
N LEU A 194 -21.46 -22.79 -3.92
CA LEU A 194 -22.19 -24.03 -3.68
C LEU A 194 -21.28 -25.21 -3.99
N LYS A 195 -21.37 -26.27 -3.20
CA LYS A 195 -20.70 -27.53 -3.47
C LYS A 195 -21.74 -28.54 -3.94
N SER A 196 -21.64 -29.00 -5.17
CA SER A 196 -22.47 -30.06 -5.73
C SER A 196 -21.66 -31.35 -5.74
N SER A 197 -22.08 -32.35 -4.96
CA SER A 197 -21.45 -33.67 -4.96
C SER A 197 -22.39 -34.68 -5.61
N THR A 198 -21.94 -35.27 -6.71
CA THR A 198 -22.52 -36.49 -7.27
C THR A 198 -21.66 -37.70 -6.87
N ALA A 199 -22.12 -38.92 -7.14
CA ALA A 199 -21.34 -40.13 -6.86
C ALA A 199 -20.02 -40.21 -7.66
N GLU A 200 -19.91 -39.47 -8.77
CA GLU A 200 -18.77 -39.54 -9.69
C GLU A 200 -17.83 -38.33 -9.60
N PHE A 201 -18.32 -37.16 -9.17
CA PHE A 201 -17.47 -35.98 -8.96
C PHE A 201 -18.06 -34.99 -7.95
N THR A 202 -17.19 -34.17 -7.38
CA THR A 202 -17.54 -32.99 -6.58
C THR A 202 -17.17 -31.74 -7.35
N ALA A 203 -18.16 -30.91 -7.69
CA ALA A 203 -17.97 -29.62 -8.36
C ALA A 203 -18.32 -28.46 -7.42
N THR A 204 -17.73 -27.30 -7.69
CA THR A 204 -18.02 -26.04 -7.01
C THR A 204 -18.69 -25.10 -8.01
N ASP A 205 -19.90 -24.66 -7.69
CA ASP A 205 -20.69 -23.73 -8.49
C ASP A 205 -20.77 -22.37 -7.78
N VAL A 206 -20.98 -21.30 -8.56
CA VAL A 206 -21.18 -19.95 -8.03
C VAL A 206 -22.47 -19.40 -8.60
N VAL A 207 -23.38 -18.97 -7.73
CA VAL A 207 -24.66 -18.37 -8.12
C VAL A 207 -24.79 -16.96 -7.57
N ARG A 208 -25.34 -16.07 -8.37
CA ARG A 208 -25.70 -14.71 -7.93
C ARG A 208 -27.04 -14.75 -7.20
N LEU A 209 -27.10 -14.08 -6.05
CA LEU A 209 -28.32 -13.94 -5.26
C LEU A 209 -28.93 -12.54 -5.45
N GLU A 210 -30.25 -12.46 -5.55
CA GLU A 210 -30.99 -11.21 -5.67
C GLU A 210 -32.27 -11.20 -4.83
N GLY A 211 -32.68 -10.00 -4.37
CA GLY A 211 -33.92 -9.80 -3.63
C GLY A 211 -34.04 -10.69 -2.39
N GLU A 212 -35.13 -11.45 -2.29
CA GLU A 212 -35.38 -12.37 -1.17
C GLU A 212 -34.32 -13.47 -1.02
N GLN A 213 -33.63 -13.86 -2.09
CA GLN A 213 -32.55 -14.86 -2.00
C GLN A 213 -31.39 -14.38 -1.13
N VAL A 214 -31.12 -13.07 -1.11
CA VAL A 214 -30.11 -12.46 -0.24
C VAL A 214 -30.55 -12.55 1.21
N VAL A 215 -31.83 -12.24 1.49
CA VAL A 215 -32.39 -12.32 2.85
C VAL A 215 -32.33 -13.74 3.39
N GLU A 216 -32.69 -14.73 2.57
CA GLU A 216 -32.64 -16.15 2.94
C GLU A 216 -31.22 -16.63 3.21
N GLU A 217 -30.25 -16.19 2.41
CA GLU A 217 -28.85 -16.55 2.63
C GLU A 217 -28.28 -15.90 3.90
N LEU A 218 -28.57 -14.62 4.14
CA LEU A 218 -28.16 -13.95 5.38
C LEU A 218 -28.82 -14.59 6.60
N ALA A 219 -30.11 -14.98 6.52
CA ALA A 219 -30.80 -15.70 7.58
C ALA A 219 -30.18 -17.08 7.84
N ARG A 220 -29.78 -17.79 6.78
CA ARG A 220 -29.03 -19.05 6.85
C ARG A 220 -27.67 -18.86 7.51
N MET A 221 -26.93 -17.81 7.17
CA MET A 221 -25.64 -17.48 7.77
C MET A 221 -25.78 -17.12 9.26
N LEU A 222 -26.86 -16.44 9.66
CA LEU A 222 -27.13 -16.07 11.05
C LEU A 222 -27.54 -17.25 11.94
N SER A 223 -28.47 -18.07 11.46
CA SER A 223 -29.19 -19.04 12.30
C SER A 223 -28.94 -20.50 11.91
N GLY A 224 -28.26 -20.75 10.80
CA GLY A 224 -28.15 -22.08 10.17
C GLY A 224 -29.43 -22.54 9.47
N LEU A 225 -30.54 -21.80 9.58
CA LEU A 225 -31.86 -22.16 9.07
C LEU A 225 -32.37 -21.06 8.12
N SER A 226 -32.50 -21.38 6.83
CA SER A 226 -32.99 -20.43 5.82
C SER A 226 -34.47 -20.04 6.00
N GLU A 227 -35.28 -20.91 6.62
CA GLU A 227 -36.73 -20.70 6.82
C GLU A 227 -37.09 -20.10 8.17
N SER A 228 -36.11 -19.75 9.01
CA SER A 228 -36.39 -19.12 10.30
C SER A 228 -36.98 -17.73 10.11
N GLU A 229 -38.22 -17.50 10.56
CA GLU A 229 -38.86 -16.17 10.51
C GLU A 229 -38.05 -15.12 11.29
N THR A 230 -37.54 -15.49 12.47
CA THR A 230 -36.70 -14.60 13.28
C THR A 230 -35.36 -14.32 12.62
N GLY A 231 -34.76 -15.34 11.98
CA GLY A 231 -33.54 -15.18 11.17
C GLY A 231 -33.74 -14.23 9.99
N ARG A 232 -34.87 -14.34 9.28
CA ARG A 232 -35.23 -13.43 8.18
C ARG A 232 -35.47 -12.00 8.65
N SER A 233 -36.11 -11.82 9.80
CA SER A 233 -36.29 -10.49 10.41
C SER A 233 -34.95 -9.81 10.69
N HIS A 234 -34.04 -10.52 11.35
CA HIS A 234 -32.70 -10.01 11.66
C HIS A 234 -31.89 -9.73 10.38
N ALA A 235 -31.98 -10.60 9.37
CA ALA A 235 -31.33 -10.37 8.08
C ALA A 235 -31.82 -9.09 7.39
N LYS A 236 -33.13 -8.79 7.45
CA LYS A 236 -33.70 -7.54 6.92
C LYS A 236 -33.18 -6.33 7.68
N GLU A 237 -33.12 -6.39 9.00
CA GLU A 237 -32.54 -5.30 9.83
C GLU A 237 -31.08 -5.01 9.47
N LEU A 238 -30.26 -6.05 9.21
CA LEU A 238 -28.87 -5.87 8.77
C LEU A 238 -28.78 -5.19 7.39
N LEU A 239 -29.64 -5.59 6.45
CA LEU A 239 -29.69 -4.96 5.12
C LEU A 239 -30.12 -3.50 5.21
N ASP A 240 -31.13 -3.19 6.03
CA ASP A 240 -31.60 -1.82 6.22
C ASP A 240 -30.52 -0.94 6.86
N LEU A 241 -29.78 -1.48 7.83
CA LEU A 241 -28.64 -0.82 8.45
C LEU A 241 -27.53 -0.56 7.41
N ALA A 242 -27.22 -1.55 6.57
CA ALA A 242 -26.23 -1.43 5.52
C ALA A 242 -26.62 -0.38 4.47
N GLN A 243 -27.87 -0.40 4.01
CA GLN A 243 -28.39 0.60 3.06
C GLN A 243 -28.35 2.01 3.63
N SER A 244 -28.74 2.18 4.90
CA SER A 244 -28.70 3.47 5.59
C SER A 244 -27.27 4.01 5.75
N ALA A 245 -26.29 3.14 5.99
CA ALA A 245 -24.88 3.52 6.05
C ALA A 245 -24.32 3.88 4.67
N LEU A 246 -24.73 3.15 3.63
CA LEU A 246 -24.31 3.38 2.25
C LEU A 246 -24.86 4.67 1.65
N ALA A 247 -26.02 5.14 2.11
CA ALA A 247 -26.66 6.37 1.63
C ALA A 247 -26.03 7.67 2.16
N LYS A 248 -25.16 7.59 3.18
CA LYS A 248 -24.45 8.73 3.79
C LYS A 248 -23.09 8.98 3.13
#